data_AF-A0A5N3P5Y6-F1
#
_entry.id   AF-A0A5N3P5Y6-F1
#
_cell.length_a   1.000
_cell.length_b   1.000
_cell.length_c   1.000
_cell.angle_alpha   90.00
_cell.angle_beta   90.00
_cell.angle_gamma   90.00
#
_symmetry.space_group_name_H-M   'P 1'
#
loop_
_entity.id
_entity.type
_entity.pdbx_description
1 polymer ?
#
loop_
_entity_poly.entity_id
_entity_poly.type
_entity_poly.pdbx_seq_one_letter_code
_entity_poly.pdbx_strand_id
1 'polypeptide(L)'
;MSFSNGGEGPLSVQPLWFCLYPAEEVVEIAQAGTFREFFPNLFVIGGSGGGDAVAFDLRASEPYPLVEFDMTNIDLAESVQQIAGSFDEALALIGRDER
;
A
#
# COMPACT_ATOMS: atom_id res chain seq x y z
N MET A 1 -12.88 -4.37 -15.00
CA MET A 1 -13.04 -5.55 -14.15
C MET A 1 -13.13 -5.08 -12.71
N SER A 2 -14.27 -5.24 -12.04
CA SER A 2 -14.44 -4.97 -10.60
C SER A 2 -14.53 -6.32 -9.88
N PHE A 3 -13.39 -6.90 -9.52
CA PHE A 3 -13.35 -8.22 -8.87
C PHE A 3 -13.61 -8.15 -7.36
N SER A 4 -13.24 -7.05 -6.72
CA SER A 4 -13.57 -6.73 -5.32
C SER A 4 -13.53 -5.22 -5.08
N ASN A 5 -14.19 -4.75 -4.01
CA ASN A 5 -14.04 -3.40 -3.47
C ASN A 5 -13.50 -3.54 -2.04
N GLY A 6 -12.18 -3.57 -1.95
CA GLY A 6 -11.46 -3.99 -0.74
C GLY A 6 -11.31 -5.50 -0.62
N GLY A 7 -10.86 -5.93 0.56
CA GLY A 7 -10.63 -7.34 0.91
C GLY A 7 -9.32 -7.51 1.66
N GLU A 8 -9.10 -8.70 2.22
CA GLU A 8 -7.86 -9.00 2.93
C GLU A 8 -7.31 -10.39 2.61
N GLY A 9 -6.00 -10.55 2.75
CA GLY A 9 -5.34 -11.83 2.57
C GLY A 9 -3.82 -11.75 2.68
N PRO A 10 -3.15 -12.90 2.58
CA PRO A 10 -1.70 -12.97 2.68
C PRO A 10 -1.02 -12.32 1.47
N LEU A 11 0.15 -11.74 1.72
CA LEU A 11 1.14 -11.33 0.71
C LEU A 11 2.40 -12.18 0.88
N SER A 12 3.03 -12.56 -0.23
CA SER A 12 4.32 -13.28 -0.19
C SER A 12 5.53 -12.38 0.11
N VAL A 13 5.32 -11.09 0.32
CA VAL A 13 6.32 -10.07 0.65
C VAL A 13 5.80 -9.23 1.81
N GLN A 14 6.65 -8.42 2.45
CA GLN A 14 6.17 -7.46 3.45
C GLN A 14 5.00 -6.62 2.89
N PRO A 15 3.98 -6.29 3.70
CA PRO A 15 3.87 -6.58 5.13
C PRO A 15 3.27 -7.96 5.49
N LEU A 16 3.32 -8.95 4.58
CA LEU A 16 2.86 -10.35 4.71
C LEU A 16 1.34 -10.54 4.84
N TRP A 17 0.61 -9.48 5.19
CA TRP A 17 -0.84 -9.41 5.16
C TRP A 17 -1.26 -8.10 4.52
N PHE A 18 -2.24 -8.13 3.63
CA PHE A 18 -2.74 -6.93 2.97
C PHE A 18 -4.23 -6.81 3.13
N CYS A 19 -4.65 -5.74 3.78
CA CYS A 19 -6.01 -5.24 3.83
C CYS A 19 -6.14 -4.14 2.77
N LEU A 20 -6.68 -4.49 1.61
CA LEU A 20 -7.06 -3.52 0.57
C LEU A 20 -8.30 -2.76 1.05
N TYR A 21 -8.21 -1.44 1.09
CA TYR A 21 -9.33 -0.60 1.48
C TYR A 21 -10.36 -0.50 0.35
N PRO A 22 -11.66 -0.35 0.70
CA PRO A 22 -12.66 0.09 -0.26
C PRO A 22 -12.26 1.40 -0.93
N ALA A 23 -12.61 1.57 -2.21
CA ALA A 23 -12.24 2.74 -2.99
C ALA A 23 -12.73 4.06 -2.36
N GLU A 24 -13.90 4.02 -1.71
CA GLU A 24 -14.47 5.16 -1.00
C GLU A 24 -13.57 5.60 0.17
N GLU A 25 -13.07 4.65 0.95
CA GLU A 25 -12.16 4.90 2.08
C GLU A 25 -10.81 5.44 1.58
N VAL A 26 -10.28 4.88 0.48
CA VAL A 26 -9.07 5.40 -0.17
C VAL A 26 -9.22 6.88 -0.55
N VAL A 27 -10.38 7.25 -1.13
CA VAL A 27 -10.66 8.64 -1.51
C VAL A 27 -10.77 9.53 -0.27
N GLU A 28 -11.45 9.08 0.78
CA GLU A 28 -11.58 9.81 2.05
C GLU A 28 -10.21 10.08 2.69
N ILE A 29 -9.34 9.05 2.77
CA ILE A 29 -7.97 9.17 3.29
C ILE A 29 -7.16 10.18 2.46
N ALA A 30 -7.22 10.08 1.13
CA ALA A 30 -6.49 10.97 0.24
C ALA A 30 -6.96 12.44 0.36
N GLN A 31 -8.27 12.66 0.52
CA GLN A 31 -8.86 13.98 0.69
C GLN A 31 -8.58 14.58 2.07
N ALA A 32 -8.64 13.77 3.12
CA ALA A 32 -8.28 14.16 4.48
C ALA A 32 -6.79 14.51 4.59
N GLY A 33 -5.96 14.00 3.68
CA GLY A 33 -4.53 14.29 3.64
C GLY A 33 -3.78 13.61 4.80
N THR A 34 -4.31 12.50 5.34
CA THR A 34 -3.80 11.79 6.52
C THR A 34 -2.28 11.58 6.49
N PHE A 35 -1.74 11.25 5.31
CA PHE A 35 -0.32 10.97 5.12
C PHE A 35 0.42 12.09 4.39
N ARG A 36 -0.28 13.12 3.91
CA ARG A 36 0.27 14.09 2.95
C ARG A 36 1.37 14.98 3.54
N GLU A 37 1.34 15.21 4.84
CA GLU A 37 2.36 16.00 5.54
C GLU A 37 3.75 15.34 5.46
N PHE A 38 3.80 14.02 5.65
CA PHE A 38 5.06 13.26 5.71
C PHE A 38 5.36 12.52 4.39
N PHE A 39 4.32 12.13 3.66
CA PHE A 39 4.38 11.33 2.45
C PHE A 39 3.55 11.96 1.31
N PRO A 40 3.92 13.16 0.83
CA PRO A 40 3.10 13.93 -0.10
C PRO A 40 2.87 13.27 -1.46
N ASN A 41 3.68 12.27 -1.83
CA ASN A 41 3.62 11.58 -3.11
C ASN A 41 3.27 10.08 -2.97
N LEU A 42 2.79 9.66 -1.79
CA LEU A 42 2.27 8.31 -1.61
C LEU A 42 0.75 8.32 -1.63
N PHE A 43 0.17 7.47 -2.47
CA PHE A 43 -1.28 7.27 -2.53
C PHE A 43 -1.65 5.95 -1.86
N VAL A 44 -2.08 6.04 -0.61
CA VAL A 44 -2.36 4.89 0.26
C VAL A 44 -3.62 4.16 -0.21
N ILE A 45 -3.53 2.84 -0.35
CA ILE A 45 -4.63 1.97 -0.82
C ILE A 45 -5.01 0.87 0.18
N GLY A 46 -4.24 0.72 1.25
CA GLY A 46 -4.43 -0.34 2.22
C GLY A 46 -3.31 -0.36 3.24
N GLY A 47 -3.23 -1.44 4.00
CA GLY A 47 -2.19 -1.65 5.00
C GLY A 47 -2.16 -3.08 5.51
N SER A 48 -1.40 -3.34 6.56
CA SER A 48 -1.28 -4.68 7.16
C SER A 48 -2.42 -5.04 8.12
N GLY A 49 -3.39 -4.13 8.32
CA GLY A 49 -4.33 -4.19 9.44
C GLY A 49 -3.70 -3.75 10.78
N GLY A 50 -2.44 -3.30 10.74
CA GLY A 50 -1.64 -2.84 11.88
C GLY A 50 -0.88 -1.55 11.57
N GLY A 51 0.39 -1.49 11.99
CA GLY A 51 1.24 -0.29 11.92
C GLY A 51 1.77 0.07 10.53
N ASP A 52 1.55 -0.75 9.50
CA ASP A 52 2.10 -0.52 8.16
C ASP A 52 1.01 -0.13 7.16
N ALA A 53 1.35 0.79 6.26
CA ALA A 53 0.53 1.20 5.13
C ALA A 53 1.14 0.74 3.80
N VAL A 54 0.28 0.51 2.81
CA VAL A 54 0.66 0.17 1.45
C VAL A 54 0.14 1.25 0.51
N ALA A 55 1.01 1.73 -0.38
CA ALA A 55 0.72 2.86 -1.26
C ALA A 55 1.34 2.71 -2.65
N PHE A 56 0.77 3.44 -3.62
CA PHE A 56 1.47 3.76 -4.86
C PHE A 56 2.49 4.87 -4.60
N ASP A 57 3.70 4.71 -5.14
CA ASP A 57 4.70 5.78 -5.14
C ASP A 57 4.61 6.62 -6.42
N LEU A 58 4.02 7.81 -6.28
CA LEU A 58 3.78 8.74 -7.38
C LEU A 58 5.02 9.59 -7.72
N ARG A 59 6.17 9.38 -7.04
CA ARG A 59 7.45 9.99 -7.43
C ARG A 59 8.04 9.32 -8.67
N ALA A 60 7.72 8.05 -8.90
CA ALA A 60 8.14 7.29 -10.05
C ALA A 60 7.24 7.57 -11.28
N SER A 61 7.64 7.06 -12.44
CA SER A 61 6.81 7.06 -13.66
C SER A 61 5.95 5.80 -13.73
N GLU A 62 4.90 5.83 -14.55
CA GLU A 62 4.11 4.64 -14.84
C GLU A 62 4.95 3.50 -15.45
N PRO A 63 4.70 2.23 -15.05
CA PRO A 63 3.74 1.82 -14.02
C PRO A 63 4.24 2.19 -12.61
N TYR A 64 3.38 2.82 -11.80
CA TYR A 64 3.75 3.25 -10.45
C TYR A 64 4.02 2.01 -9.56
N PRO A 65 5.15 1.96 -8.85
CA PRO A 65 5.47 0.86 -7.96
C PRO A 65 4.59 0.92 -6.70
N LEU A 66 4.38 -0.24 -6.09
CA LEU A 66 3.79 -0.34 -4.77
C LEU A 66 4.89 -0.39 -3.72
N VAL A 67 4.67 0.37 -2.66
CA VAL A 67 5.56 0.45 -1.49
C VAL A 67 4.78 0.14 -0.22
N GLU A 68 5.48 -0.38 0.77
CA GLU A 68 5.04 -0.43 2.17
C GLU A 68 5.83 0.59 2.99
N PHE A 69 5.22 1.11 4.06
CA PHE A 69 5.92 1.92 5.05
C PHE A 69 5.28 1.80 6.43
N ASP A 70 6.14 1.83 7.45
CA ASP A 70 5.75 1.89 8.86
C ASP A 70 5.17 3.28 9.21
N MET A 71 3.91 3.31 9.66
CA MET A 71 3.18 4.52 10.09
C MET A 71 3.54 4.97 11.51
N THR A 72 4.24 4.13 12.28
CA THR A 72 4.59 4.36 13.69
C THR A 72 6.02 4.87 13.86
N ASN A 73 6.85 4.81 12.82
CA ASN A 73 8.23 5.26 12.85
C ASN A 73 8.31 6.80 12.93
N ILE A 74 9.29 7.31 13.68
CA ILE A 74 9.55 8.75 13.84
C ILE A 74 10.31 9.28 12.61
N ASP A 75 11.11 8.43 11.96
CA ASP A 75 11.75 8.74 10.67
C ASP A 75 10.99 8.05 9.54
N LEU A 76 9.97 8.75 9.08
CA LEU A 76 9.01 8.27 8.10
C LEU A 76 9.64 8.10 6.70
N ALA A 77 10.71 8.82 6.36
CA ALA A 77 11.30 8.72 5.03
C ALA A 77 12.16 7.46 4.85
N GLU A 78 12.76 6.94 5.93
CA GLU A 78 13.58 5.72 5.88
C GLU A 78 12.75 4.43 5.88
N SER A 79 11.45 4.48 6.20
CA SER A 79 10.60 3.28 6.29
C SER A 79 9.99 2.83 4.97
N VAL A 80 10.10 3.60 3.89
CA VAL A 80 9.47 3.26 2.60
C VAL A 80 10.25 2.16 1.88
N GLN A 81 9.66 0.98 1.71
CA GLN A 81 10.24 -0.15 0.99
C GLN A 81 9.37 -0.54 -0.21
N GLN A 82 10.01 -0.78 -1.36
CA GLN A 82 9.28 -1.24 -2.54
C GLN A 82 8.91 -2.72 -2.40
N ILE A 83 7.63 -3.04 -2.62
CA ILE A 83 7.10 -4.41 -2.55
C ILE A 83 6.81 -5.00 -3.94
N ALA A 84 6.51 -4.14 -4.93
CA ALA A 84 6.33 -4.53 -6.34
C ALA A 84 6.63 -3.37 -7.28
N GLY A 85 7.09 -3.67 -8.51
CA GLY A 85 7.36 -2.65 -9.53
C GLY A 85 6.10 -2.10 -10.22
N SER A 86 4.96 -2.76 -10.04
CA SER A 86 3.65 -2.33 -10.56
C SER A 86 2.50 -2.97 -9.79
N PHE A 87 1.27 -2.50 -10.03
CA PHE A 87 0.08 -3.13 -9.45
C PHE A 87 -0.13 -4.55 -9.97
N ASP A 88 0.12 -4.81 -11.25
CA ASP A 88 -0.02 -6.16 -11.83
C ASP A 88 0.98 -7.14 -11.21
N GLU A 89 2.21 -6.70 -10.95
CA GLU A 89 3.19 -7.47 -10.21
C GLU A 89 2.73 -7.72 -8.77
N ALA A 90 2.16 -6.71 -8.10
CA ALA A 90 1.64 -6.86 -6.74
C ALA A 90 0.48 -7.86 -6.66
N LEU A 91 -0.42 -7.88 -7.64
CA LEU A 91 -1.52 -8.84 -7.71
C LEU A 91 -1.01 -10.29 -7.78
N ALA A 92 0.16 -10.52 -8.38
CA ALA A 92 0.78 -11.83 -8.41
C ALA A 92 1.31 -12.30 -7.04
N LEU A 93 1.45 -11.40 -6.06
CA LEU A 93 1.95 -11.70 -4.71
C LEU A 93 0.81 -12.00 -3.72
N ILE A 94 -0.43 -11.62 -4.05
CA ILE A 94 -1.61 -11.81 -3.20
C ILE A 94 -2.04 -13.28 -3.17
N GLY A 95 -2.39 -13.77 -1.98
CA GLY A 95 -2.92 -15.12 -1.80
C GLY A 95 -1.85 -16.21 -1.81
N ARG A 96 -0.56 -15.83 -1.80
CA ARG A 96 0.57 -16.75 -1.71
C ARG A 96 1.16 -16.70 -0.31
N ASP A 97 1.05 -17.81 0.40
CA ASP A 97 1.73 -18.04 1.68
C ASP A 97 2.96 -18.92 1.37
N GLU A 98 4.11 -18.31 1.10
CA GLU A 98 5.37 -19.06 0.96
C GLU A 98 5.88 -19.42 2.37
N ARG A 99 5.24 -20.42 2.97
CA ARG A 99 5.70 -21.10 4.19
C ARG A 99 6.61 -22.29 3.90
#